data_AF-A0A5M9K772-F1
#
_entry.id   AF-A0A5M9K772-F1
#
_cell.length_a   1.000
_cell.length_b   1.000
_cell.length_c   1.000
_cell.angle_alpha   90.00
_cell.angle_beta   90.00
_cell.angle_gamma   90.00
#
_symmetry.space_group_name_H-M   'P 1'
#
loop_
_entity.id
_entity.type
_entity.pdbx_description
1 polymer ?
#
loop_
_entity_poly.entity_id
_entity_poly.type
_entity_poly.pdbx_seq_one_letter_code
_entity_poly.pdbx_strand_id
1 'polypeptide(L)'
;MSFENDTGLIANKTFQEWKAQFPAMPILVTIIKHLLAMRGLNEPVNGGIGGFSVTCLVVSLLQNMPQVKSGTMIPEHHLGEILMEFFDLYGNEFNTSTTGISVNPPKLFSKSAARDVVYRDLHAQKFSIIDPNRADNDIAGGSSNTPAIQNCFSAAYTALQQSMNTLQHSNLESRRNQSILRCIIGGNYESFRLQRDHLAHLHEELIGPIEDE
;
A
#
# COMPACT_ATOMS: atom_id res chain seq x y z
N MET A 1 3.32 -2.22 22.87
CA MET A 1 4.62 -1.62 23.23
C MET A 1 5.69 -2.69 23.07
N SER A 2 6.70 -2.46 22.23
CA SER A 2 7.88 -3.34 22.19
C SER A 2 8.97 -2.67 23.01
N PHE A 3 9.58 -3.40 23.93
CA PHE A 3 10.56 -2.86 24.88
C PHE A 3 12.01 -3.01 24.40
N GLU A 4 12.24 -3.78 23.32
CA GLU A 4 13.60 -4.14 22.87
C GLU A 4 13.81 -3.96 21.35
N ASN A 5 12.81 -3.46 20.61
CA ASN A 5 12.88 -3.38 19.15
C ASN A 5 12.90 -1.92 18.67
N ASP A 6 14.09 -1.42 18.35
CA ASP A 6 14.33 -0.09 17.79
C ASP A 6 13.94 0.05 16.32
N THR A 7 13.68 -1.06 15.62
CA THR A 7 13.33 -1.06 14.19
C THR A 7 12.11 -0.20 13.89
N GLY A 8 11.16 -0.08 14.82
CA GLY A 8 10.00 0.81 14.67
C GLY A 8 10.37 2.30 14.67
N LEU A 9 11.36 2.70 15.48
CA LEU A 9 11.85 4.09 15.52
C LEU A 9 12.63 4.42 14.25
N ILE A 10 13.49 3.49 13.79
CA ILE A 10 14.26 3.65 12.55
C ILE A 10 13.32 3.73 11.36
N ALA A 11 12.35 2.81 11.25
CA ALA A 11 11.37 2.81 10.17
C ALA A 11 10.51 4.09 10.15
N ASN A 12 10.18 4.67 11.32
CA ASN A 12 9.49 5.95 11.38
C ASN A 12 10.37 7.09 10.85
N LYS A 13 11.66 7.11 11.22
CA LYS A 13 12.60 8.10 10.65
C LYS A 13 12.66 7.99 9.12
N THR A 14 12.81 6.78 8.58
CA THR A 14 12.76 6.52 7.13
C THR A 14 11.45 7.03 6.52
N PHE A 15 10.32 6.78 7.19
CA PHE A 15 9.02 7.25 6.74
C PHE A 15 8.92 8.79 6.70
N GLN A 16 9.44 9.50 7.71
CA GLN A 16 9.44 10.97 7.71
C GLN A 16 10.32 11.54 6.59
N GLU A 17 11.48 10.93 6.35
CA GLU A 17 12.38 11.32 5.26
C GLU A 17 11.70 11.12 3.89
N TRP A 18 11.06 9.97 3.67
CA TRP A 18 10.29 9.73 2.44
C TRP A 18 9.05 10.60 2.33
N LYS A 19 8.38 10.94 3.43
CA LYS A 19 7.26 11.88 3.41
C LYS A 19 7.73 13.27 2.97
N ALA A 20 8.90 13.71 3.42
CA ALA A 20 9.48 14.99 2.99
C ALA A 20 9.90 14.94 1.51
N GLN A 21 10.45 13.81 1.05
CA GLN A 21 10.87 13.62 -0.34
C GLN A 21 9.70 13.43 -1.32
N PHE A 22 8.65 12.74 -0.87
CA PHE A 22 7.50 12.33 -1.66
C PHE A 22 6.19 12.64 -0.90
N PRO A 23 5.73 13.90 -0.88
CA PRO A 23 4.54 14.28 -0.11
C PRO A 23 3.23 13.59 -0.56
N ALA A 24 3.18 13.06 -1.78
CA ALA A 24 2.08 12.23 -2.28
C ALA A 24 2.03 10.83 -1.64
N MET A 25 3.16 10.30 -1.15
CA MET A 25 3.28 8.93 -0.64
C MET A 25 2.28 8.60 0.48
N PRO A 26 2.10 9.42 1.55
CA PRO A 26 1.16 9.08 2.62
C PRO A 26 -0.29 8.93 2.14
N ILE A 27 -0.70 9.73 1.14
CA ILE A 27 -2.05 9.69 0.59
C ILE A 27 -2.26 8.37 -0.16
N LEU A 28 -1.33 8.03 -1.06
CA LEU A 28 -1.35 6.77 -1.82
C LEU A 28 -1.32 5.55 -0.90
N VAL A 29 -0.38 5.52 0.06
CA VAL A 29 -0.24 4.43 1.05
C VAL A 29 -1.53 4.26 1.84
N THR A 30 -2.21 5.33 2.22
CA THR A 30 -3.47 5.25 2.98
C THR A 30 -4.55 4.54 2.17
N ILE A 31 -4.75 4.93 0.90
CA ILE A 31 -5.76 4.32 0.02
C ILE A 31 -5.46 2.84 -0.24
N ILE A 32 -4.19 2.50 -0.52
CA ILE A 32 -3.76 1.12 -0.81
C ILE A 32 -3.87 0.24 0.44
N LYS A 33 -3.45 0.74 1.61
CA LYS A 33 -3.60 0.01 2.88
C LYS A 33 -5.07 -0.23 3.20
N HIS A 34 -5.93 0.76 2.95
CA HIS A 34 -7.37 0.61 3.14
C HIS A 34 -7.94 -0.49 2.26
N LEU A 35 -7.61 -0.48 0.95
CA LEU A 35 -8.03 -1.53 0.00
C LEU A 35 -7.69 -2.93 0.52
N LEU A 36 -6.45 -3.13 0.96
CA LEU A 36 -5.93 -4.40 1.47
C LEU A 36 -6.61 -4.79 2.78
N ALA A 37 -6.82 -3.83 3.69
CA ALA A 37 -7.47 -4.07 4.98
C ALA A 37 -8.92 -4.54 4.81
N MET A 38 -9.68 -3.92 3.90
CA MET A 38 -11.05 -4.33 3.60
C MET A 38 -11.16 -5.74 2.99
N ARG A 39 -10.04 -6.31 2.53
CA ARG A 39 -9.94 -7.64 1.90
C ARG A 39 -9.15 -8.64 2.76
N GLY A 40 -8.75 -8.27 3.98
CA GLY A 40 -7.97 -9.13 4.87
C GLY A 40 -6.54 -9.42 4.39
N LEU A 41 -5.98 -8.56 3.52
CA LEU A 41 -4.66 -8.74 2.90
C LEU A 41 -3.57 -7.84 3.52
N ASN A 42 -3.83 -7.21 4.66
CA ASN A 42 -2.92 -6.26 5.33
C ASN A 42 -2.06 -6.87 6.45
N GLU A 43 -2.14 -8.19 6.68
CA GLU A 43 -1.45 -8.87 7.78
C GLU A 43 -0.50 -9.97 7.28
N PRO A 44 0.83 -9.79 7.41
CA PRO A 44 1.82 -10.80 6.99
C PRO A 44 1.65 -12.17 7.64
N VAL A 45 1.20 -12.23 8.89
CA VAL A 45 0.97 -13.50 9.61
C VAL A 45 -0.07 -14.40 8.91
N ASN A 46 -0.98 -13.78 8.14
CA ASN A 46 -2.02 -14.45 7.36
C ASN A 46 -1.67 -14.52 5.87
N GLY A 47 -0.42 -14.23 5.51
CA GLY A 47 0.06 -14.19 4.12
C GLY A 47 -0.22 -12.89 3.36
N GLY A 48 -0.78 -11.88 4.03
CA GLY A 48 -0.95 -10.52 3.51
C GLY A 48 0.36 -9.73 3.44
N ILE A 49 0.27 -8.43 3.14
CA ILE A 49 1.44 -7.55 3.02
C ILE A 49 1.45 -6.48 4.14
N GLY A 50 2.63 -6.28 4.73
CA GLY A 50 2.82 -5.36 5.84
C GLY A 50 2.77 -3.89 5.40
N GLY A 51 2.36 -3.00 6.30
CA GLY A 51 2.21 -1.58 5.99
C GLY A 51 3.51 -0.88 5.54
N PHE A 52 4.65 -1.26 6.10
CA PHE A 52 5.94 -0.72 5.67
C PHE A 52 6.35 -1.27 4.29
N SER A 53 6.07 -2.55 4.00
CA SER A 53 6.29 -3.14 2.67
C SER A 53 5.44 -2.44 1.60
N VAL A 54 4.16 -2.13 1.89
CA VAL A 54 3.31 -1.30 1.01
C VAL A 54 3.91 0.09 0.80
N THR A 55 4.46 0.70 1.85
CA THR A 55 5.15 2.00 1.74
C THR A 55 6.34 1.91 0.79
N CYS A 56 7.15 0.85 0.90
CA CYS A 56 8.26 0.61 -0.01
C CYS A 56 7.81 0.40 -1.47
N LEU A 57 6.66 -0.24 -1.71
CA LEU A 57 6.10 -0.35 -3.07
C LEU A 57 5.75 1.03 -3.64
N VAL A 58 5.07 1.88 -2.86
CA VAL A 58 4.73 3.25 -3.30
C VAL A 58 5.98 4.08 -3.54
N VAL A 59 6.98 4.02 -2.65
CA VAL A 59 8.25 4.73 -2.81
C VAL A 59 9.00 4.22 -4.04
N SER A 60 9.07 2.90 -4.23
CA SER A 60 9.70 2.30 -5.42
C SER A 60 9.03 2.76 -6.71
N LEU A 61 7.70 2.87 -6.75
CA LEU A 61 6.99 3.41 -7.91
C LEU A 61 7.42 4.85 -8.20
N LEU A 62 7.29 5.75 -7.21
CA LEU A 62 7.64 7.16 -7.35
C LEU A 62 9.12 7.35 -7.73
N GLN A 63 10.01 6.54 -7.13
CA GLN A 63 11.43 6.51 -7.45
C GLN A 63 11.73 5.99 -8.85
N ASN A 64 10.79 5.33 -9.55
CA ASN A 64 11.02 4.76 -10.88
C ASN A 64 10.23 5.42 -12.01
N MET A 65 9.19 6.20 -11.70
CA MET A 65 8.45 6.99 -12.69
C MET A 65 9.35 8.02 -13.37
N PRO A 66 9.53 7.95 -14.71
CA PRO A 66 10.39 8.89 -15.44
C PRO A 66 10.01 10.35 -15.24
N GLN A 67 8.71 10.66 -15.22
CA GLN A 67 8.15 12.01 -15.09
C GLN A 67 8.41 12.61 -13.70
N VAL A 68 8.49 11.76 -12.66
CA VAL A 68 8.84 12.16 -11.30
C VAL A 68 10.35 12.38 -11.20
N LYS A 69 11.16 11.48 -11.78
CA LYS A 69 12.63 11.61 -11.82
C LYS A 69 13.10 12.86 -12.57
N SER A 70 12.47 13.18 -13.70
CA SER A 70 12.80 14.35 -14.51
C SER A 70 12.28 15.67 -13.93
N GLY A 71 11.42 15.61 -12.90
CA GLY A 71 10.75 16.79 -12.34
C GLY A 71 9.68 17.39 -13.25
N THR A 72 9.25 16.69 -14.31
CA THR A 72 8.21 17.17 -15.22
C THR A 72 6.79 16.96 -14.69
N MET A 73 6.63 16.16 -13.64
CA MET A 73 5.37 15.90 -12.96
C MET A 73 5.53 16.15 -11.46
N ILE A 74 4.60 16.90 -10.87
CA ILE A 74 4.44 17.05 -9.42
C ILE A 74 3.43 15.97 -8.95
N PRO A 75 3.86 14.94 -8.20
CA PRO A 75 3.01 13.82 -7.81
C PRO A 75 1.70 14.19 -7.10
N GLU A 76 1.71 15.24 -6.29
CA GLU A 76 0.59 15.73 -5.48
C GLU A 76 -0.59 16.21 -6.34
N HIS A 77 -0.33 16.58 -7.59
CA HIS A 77 -1.36 16.98 -8.55
C HIS A 77 -1.84 15.82 -9.43
N HIS A 78 -1.20 14.65 -9.36
CA HIS A 78 -1.42 13.51 -10.26
C HIS A 78 -1.72 12.22 -9.47
N LEU A 79 -2.28 12.34 -8.26
CA LEU A 79 -2.55 11.21 -7.37
C LEU A 79 -3.39 10.10 -8.03
N GLY A 80 -4.38 10.47 -8.86
CA GLY A 80 -5.21 9.49 -9.57
C GLY A 80 -4.43 8.69 -10.61
N GLU A 81 -3.55 9.35 -11.38
CA GLU A 81 -2.69 8.70 -12.37
C GLU A 81 -1.69 7.76 -11.68
N ILE A 82 -1.04 8.22 -10.62
CA ILE A 82 -0.07 7.42 -9.86
C ILE A 82 -0.75 6.22 -9.17
N LEU A 83 -1.98 6.39 -8.68
CA LEU A 83 -2.74 5.29 -8.10
C LEU A 83 -3.09 4.23 -9.14
N MET A 84 -3.45 4.64 -10.36
CA MET A 84 -3.68 3.72 -11.48
C MET A 84 -2.40 2.97 -11.86
N GLU A 85 -1.29 3.69 -12.00
CA GLU A 85 0.03 3.12 -12.29
C GLU A 85 0.46 2.11 -11.22
N PHE A 86 0.21 2.41 -9.93
CA PHE A 86 0.49 1.49 -8.83
C PHE A 86 -0.24 0.16 -9.00
N PHE A 87 -1.55 0.21 -9.25
CA PHE A 87 -2.36 -0.99 -9.38
C PHE A 87 -2.03 -1.78 -10.64
N ASP A 88 -1.70 -1.10 -11.74
CA ASP A 88 -1.29 -1.76 -12.98
C ASP A 88 0.07 -2.46 -12.82
N LEU A 89 1.07 -1.71 -12.36
CA LEU A 89 2.42 -2.23 -12.18
C LEU A 89 2.41 -3.43 -11.23
N TYR A 90 1.90 -3.27 -10.01
CA TYR A 90 1.99 -4.34 -9.02
C TYR A 90 0.92 -5.42 -9.13
N GLY A 91 -0.19 -5.15 -9.84
CA GLY A 91 -1.24 -6.12 -10.10
C GLY A 91 -1.05 -6.93 -11.37
N ASN A 92 -0.53 -6.33 -12.44
CA ASN A 92 -0.52 -6.92 -13.79
C ASN A 92 0.90 -7.13 -14.35
N GLU A 93 1.83 -6.20 -14.13
CA GLU A 93 3.13 -6.22 -14.84
C GLU A 93 4.30 -6.79 -14.01
N PHE A 94 4.31 -6.54 -12.71
CA PHE A 94 5.45 -6.82 -11.85
C PHE A 94 5.64 -8.32 -11.60
N ASN A 95 6.74 -8.87 -12.10
CA ASN A 95 7.06 -10.28 -11.91
C ASN A 95 7.68 -10.52 -10.52
N THR A 96 6.83 -10.89 -9.56
CA THR A 96 7.21 -11.23 -8.19
C THR A 96 8.06 -12.50 -8.09
N SER A 97 8.11 -13.35 -9.13
CA SER A 97 8.95 -14.56 -9.12
C SER A 97 10.42 -14.22 -9.39
N THR A 98 10.69 -13.25 -10.24
CA THR A 98 12.05 -12.97 -10.72
C THR A 98 12.63 -11.67 -10.20
N THR A 99 11.80 -10.71 -9.81
CA THR A 99 12.22 -9.33 -9.54
C THR A 99 12.08 -8.98 -8.07
N GLY A 100 13.15 -8.45 -7.48
CA GLY A 100 13.17 -7.85 -6.15
C GLY A 100 13.30 -6.34 -6.21
N ILE A 101 12.94 -5.67 -5.12
CA ILE A 101 12.95 -4.21 -4.99
C ILE A 101 13.97 -3.80 -3.93
N SER A 102 14.73 -2.74 -4.21
CA SER A 102 15.53 -2.00 -3.25
C SER A 102 15.15 -0.54 -3.37
N VAL A 103 14.78 0.09 -2.26
CA VAL A 103 14.41 1.52 -2.22
C VAL A 103 15.57 2.41 -1.76
N ASN A 104 16.66 1.78 -1.29
CA ASN A 104 17.89 2.46 -0.88
C ASN A 104 19.13 1.55 -1.09
N PRO A 105 19.95 1.78 -2.14
CA PRO A 105 19.67 2.68 -3.26
C PRO A 105 18.49 2.18 -4.10
N PRO A 106 17.78 3.08 -4.82
CA PRO A 106 16.64 2.70 -5.67
C PRO A 106 17.06 1.79 -6.83
N LYS A 107 16.56 0.56 -6.87
CA LYS A 107 16.76 -0.37 -8.00
C LYS A 107 15.76 -1.51 -7.98
N LEU A 108 15.44 -2.01 -9.19
CA LEU A 108 14.91 -3.35 -9.38
C LEU A 108 16.08 -4.30 -9.65
N PHE A 109 16.04 -5.51 -9.13
CA PHE A 109 17.10 -6.50 -9.34
C PHE A 109 16.55 -7.89 -9.57
N SER A 110 17.33 -8.71 -10.26
CA SER A 110 17.00 -10.12 -10.44
C SER A 110 17.27 -10.87 -9.14
N LYS A 111 16.25 -11.57 -8.61
CA LYS A 111 16.38 -12.45 -7.43
C LYS A 111 17.41 -13.55 -7.67
N SER A 112 17.54 -14.04 -8.90
CA SER A 112 18.51 -15.09 -9.24
C SER A 112 19.96 -14.62 -9.18
N ALA A 113 20.21 -13.31 -9.26
CA ALA A 113 21.52 -12.69 -9.15
C ALA A 113 21.87 -12.25 -7.72
N ALA A 114 20.90 -12.24 -6.80
CA ALA A 114 21.03 -11.80 -5.41
C ALA A 114 20.99 -12.97 -4.41
N ARG A 115 21.64 -14.10 -4.76
CA ARG A 115 21.53 -15.38 -4.04
C ARG A 115 22.01 -15.35 -2.58
N ASP A 116 22.81 -14.36 -2.20
CA ASP A 116 23.69 -14.48 -1.05
C ASP A 116 23.09 -14.02 0.30
N VAL A 117 21.92 -13.39 0.35
CA VAL A 117 21.50 -12.75 1.62
C VAL A 117 20.04 -12.95 2.01
N VAL A 118 19.10 -13.02 1.06
CA VAL A 118 17.66 -12.88 1.41
C VAL A 118 16.74 -13.86 0.66
N TYR A 119 17.21 -14.47 -0.44
CA TYR A 119 16.36 -15.15 -1.44
C TYR A 119 16.55 -16.66 -1.44
N ARG A 120 16.15 -17.32 -0.35
CA ARG A 120 16.32 -18.78 -0.19
C ARG A 120 15.37 -19.62 -1.05
N ASP A 121 14.22 -19.08 -1.43
CA ASP A 121 13.22 -19.76 -2.27
C ASP A 121 12.98 -18.97 -3.57
N LEU A 122 13.71 -19.35 -4.62
CA LEU A 122 13.58 -18.75 -5.96
C LEU A 122 12.29 -19.18 -6.68
N HIS A 123 11.54 -20.14 -6.14
CA HIS A 123 10.26 -20.59 -6.68
C HIS A 123 9.06 -19.88 -6.04
N ALA A 124 9.28 -19.21 -4.90
CA ALA A 124 8.26 -18.41 -4.25
C ALA A 124 7.88 -17.18 -5.08
N GLN A 125 6.67 -17.20 -5.64
CA GLN A 125 6.04 -16.06 -6.32
C GLN A 125 5.61 -15.00 -5.29
N LYS A 126 6.57 -14.38 -4.59
CA LYS A 126 6.33 -13.45 -3.48
C LYS A 126 6.91 -12.08 -3.75
N PHE A 127 6.22 -11.04 -3.31
CA PHE A 127 6.89 -9.74 -3.19
C PHE A 127 8.16 -9.87 -2.38
N SER A 128 9.18 -9.14 -2.80
CA SER A 128 10.42 -9.11 -2.05
C SER A 128 11.08 -7.76 -2.15
N ILE A 129 11.42 -7.24 -0.99
CA ILE A 129 11.89 -5.89 -0.80
C ILE A 129 13.03 -5.96 0.21
N ILE A 130 14.23 -5.55 -0.20
CA ILE A 130 15.35 -5.37 0.73
C ILE A 130 14.94 -4.29 1.72
N ASP A 131 14.96 -4.62 3.00
CA ASP A 131 14.69 -3.66 4.06
C ASP A 131 15.74 -2.52 3.99
N PRO A 132 15.33 -1.26 3.78
CA PRO A 132 16.26 -0.13 3.68
C PRO A 132 17.05 0.11 4.97
N ASN A 133 16.57 -0.42 6.10
CA ASN A 133 17.21 -0.28 7.39
C ASN A 133 18.05 -1.52 7.76
N ARG A 134 17.87 -2.64 7.04
CA ARG A 134 18.52 -3.92 7.30
C ARG A 134 18.70 -4.71 5.99
N ALA A 135 19.83 -4.51 5.31
CA ALA A 135 20.06 -5.11 3.99
C ALA A 135 20.03 -6.66 3.97
N ASP A 136 20.10 -7.30 5.13
CA ASP A 136 20.01 -8.75 5.32
C ASP A 136 18.57 -9.29 5.47
N ASN A 137 17.57 -8.43 5.37
CA ASN A 137 16.17 -8.78 5.63
C ASN A 137 15.26 -8.54 4.41
N ASP A 138 14.34 -9.48 4.16
CA ASP A 138 13.20 -9.27 3.25
C ASP A 138 12.01 -8.71 4.03
N ILE A 139 11.74 -7.43 3.91
CA ILE A 139 10.61 -6.83 4.62
C ILE A 139 9.25 -7.24 4.04
N ALA A 140 9.21 -7.85 2.86
CA ALA A 140 8.02 -8.44 2.27
C ALA A 140 7.99 -9.97 2.39
N GLY A 141 8.96 -10.62 3.05
CA GLY A 141 9.06 -12.08 3.10
C GLY A 141 7.84 -12.81 3.66
N GLY A 142 7.04 -12.12 4.49
CA GLY A 142 5.78 -12.62 5.05
C GLY A 142 4.59 -12.65 4.09
N SER A 143 4.66 -12.04 2.90
CA SER A 143 3.55 -12.01 1.94
C SER A 143 3.41 -13.31 1.15
N SER A 144 3.12 -14.40 1.87
CA SER A 144 3.01 -15.74 1.27
C SER A 144 1.83 -15.88 0.31
N ASN A 145 0.78 -15.07 0.45
CA ASN A 145 -0.37 -15.02 -0.45
C ASN A 145 -0.25 -13.86 -1.47
N THR A 146 0.94 -13.68 -2.02
CA THR A 146 1.21 -12.68 -3.05
C THR A 146 0.29 -12.79 -4.27
N PRO A 147 -0.10 -13.98 -4.77
CA PRO A 147 -1.07 -14.07 -5.85
C PRO A 147 -2.40 -13.38 -5.53
N ALA A 148 -2.95 -13.52 -4.31
CA ALA A 148 -4.17 -12.82 -3.91
C ALA A 148 -3.95 -11.30 -3.82
N ILE A 149 -2.76 -10.86 -3.39
CA ILE A 149 -2.40 -9.44 -3.33
C ILE A 149 -2.33 -8.84 -4.75
N GLN A 150 -1.67 -9.51 -5.70
CA GLN A 150 -1.62 -9.07 -7.11
C GLN A 150 -3.00 -9.06 -7.74
N ASN A 151 -3.81 -10.11 -7.53
CA ASN A 151 -5.20 -10.15 -8.00
C ASN A 151 -6.04 -9.02 -7.40
N CYS A 152 -5.83 -8.67 -6.13
CA CYS A 152 -6.50 -7.54 -5.49
C CYS A 152 -6.15 -6.21 -6.18
N PHE A 153 -4.87 -5.98 -6.51
CA PHE A 153 -4.43 -4.78 -7.23
C PHE A 153 -4.96 -4.76 -8.67
N SER A 154 -4.86 -5.89 -9.39
CA SER A 154 -5.41 -6.05 -10.74
C SER A 154 -6.92 -5.75 -10.79
N ALA A 155 -7.69 -6.33 -9.87
CA ALA A 155 -9.12 -6.08 -9.76
C ALA A 155 -9.44 -4.62 -9.43
N ALA A 156 -8.64 -3.97 -8.57
CA ALA A 156 -8.78 -2.55 -8.27
C ALA A 156 -8.54 -1.67 -9.50
N TYR A 157 -7.49 -1.97 -10.29
CA TYR A 157 -7.21 -1.29 -11.56
C TYR A 157 -8.40 -1.40 -12.52
N THR A 158 -8.86 -2.63 -12.79
CA THR A 158 -10.00 -2.86 -13.70
C THR A 158 -11.27 -2.16 -13.22
N ALA A 159 -11.60 -2.25 -11.93
CA ALA A 159 -12.79 -1.63 -11.37
C ALA A 159 -12.76 -0.09 -11.45
N LEU A 160 -11.60 0.52 -11.24
CA LEU A 160 -11.41 1.96 -11.39
C LEU A 160 -11.56 2.40 -12.86
N GLN A 161 -10.95 1.68 -13.80
CA GLN A 161 -11.13 1.95 -15.23
C GLN A 161 -12.59 1.87 -15.66
N GLN A 162 -13.29 0.80 -15.24
CA GLN A 162 -14.71 0.63 -15.53
C GLN A 162 -15.54 1.78 -14.95
N SER A 163 -15.31 2.13 -13.68
CA SER A 163 -16.02 3.24 -13.03
C SER A 163 -15.80 4.57 -13.75
N MET A 164 -14.55 4.89 -14.10
CA MET A 164 -14.22 6.11 -14.85
C MET A 164 -14.88 6.12 -16.23
N ASN A 165 -14.83 5.01 -16.97
CA ASN A 165 -15.43 4.90 -18.29
C ASN A 165 -16.96 5.05 -18.22
N THR A 166 -17.62 4.37 -17.28
CA THR A 166 -19.06 4.51 -17.05
C THR A 166 -19.44 5.96 -16.73
N LEU A 167 -18.71 6.63 -15.83
CA LEU A 167 -19.02 8.00 -15.43
C LEU A 167 -18.72 9.02 -16.52
N GLN A 168 -17.70 8.78 -17.36
CA GLN A 168 -17.39 9.64 -18.51
C GLN A 168 -18.53 9.67 -19.53
N HIS A 169 -19.21 8.54 -19.75
CA HIS A 169 -20.33 8.42 -20.69
C HIS A 169 -21.71 8.66 -20.06
N SER A 170 -21.76 8.97 -18.76
CA SER A 170 -23.02 9.21 -18.02
C SER A 170 -23.43 10.69 -18.08
N ASN A 171 -24.75 10.94 -18.09
CA ASN A 171 -25.28 12.30 -17.93
C ASN A 171 -25.06 12.85 -16.51
N LEU A 172 -25.25 14.17 -16.33
CA LEU A 172 -24.97 14.86 -15.06
C LEU A 172 -25.79 14.31 -13.88
N GLU A 173 -27.07 13.98 -14.10
CA GLU A 173 -27.94 13.43 -13.05
C GLU A 173 -27.45 12.05 -12.59
N SER A 174 -27.07 11.17 -13.53
CA SER A 174 -26.52 9.84 -13.22
C SER A 174 -25.16 9.89 -12.54
N ARG A 175 -24.36 10.93 -12.79
CA ARG A 175 -23.05 11.13 -12.14
C ARG A 175 -23.18 11.66 -10.71
N ARG A 176 -24.32 12.30 -10.38
CA ARG A 176 -24.54 12.88 -9.05
C ARG A 176 -24.47 11.79 -7.99
N ASN A 177 -23.75 12.06 -6.90
CA ASN A 177 -23.53 11.13 -5.78
C ASN A 177 -22.80 9.82 -6.13
N GLN A 178 -22.18 9.71 -7.32
CA GLN A 178 -21.30 8.60 -7.64
C GLN A 178 -19.88 8.90 -7.17
N SER A 179 -19.16 7.87 -6.78
CA SER A 179 -17.75 7.96 -6.39
C SER A 179 -16.93 6.96 -7.20
N ILE A 180 -15.89 7.46 -7.87
CA ILE A 180 -14.91 6.63 -8.58
C ILE A 180 -14.24 5.66 -7.60
N LEU A 181 -13.92 6.13 -6.39
CA LEU A 181 -13.23 5.34 -5.38
C LEU A 181 -14.12 4.32 -4.69
N ARG A 182 -15.43 4.27 -4.97
CA ARG A 182 -16.36 3.35 -4.30
C ARG A 182 -15.90 1.89 -4.37
N CYS A 183 -15.26 1.45 -5.45
CA CYS A 183 -14.74 0.08 -5.58
C CYS A 183 -13.50 -0.20 -4.70
N ILE A 184 -12.82 0.85 -4.25
CA ILE A 184 -11.62 0.80 -3.41
C ILE A 184 -11.98 0.92 -1.93
N ILE A 185 -12.72 1.98 -1.58
CA ILE A 185 -13.08 2.32 -0.21
C ILE A 185 -14.41 1.70 0.23
N GLY A 186 -15.24 1.22 -0.70
CA GLY A 186 -16.43 0.44 -0.35
C GLY A 186 -16.00 -0.87 0.29
N GLY A 187 -16.50 -1.15 1.49
CA GLY A 187 -16.10 -2.31 2.26
C GLY A 187 -17.07 -2.61 3.39
N ASN A 188 -16.84 -3.74 4.06
CA ASN A 188 -17.54 -4.08 5.29
C ASN A 188 -16.83 -3.39 6.47
N TYR A 189 -17.50 -2.38 7.04
CA TYR A 189 -16.99 -1.61 8.17
C TYR A 189 -17.51 -2.09 9.53
N GLU A 190 -18.28 -3.18 9.57
CA GLU A 190 -18.97 -3.61 10.80
C GLU A 190 -18.00 -3.87 11.96
N SER A 191 -16.85 -4.48 11.72
CA SER A 191 -15.83 -4.68 12.77
C SER A 191 -15.31 -3.36 13.35
N PHE A 192 -15.05 -2.36 12.49
CA PHE A 192 -14.59 -1.02 12.92
C PHE A 192 -15.68 -0.29 13.70
N ARG A 193 -16.94 -0.43 13.27
CA ARG A 193 -18.09 0.15 13.98
C ARG A 193 -18.24 -0.48 15.35
N LEU A 194 -18.24 -1.82 15.44
CA LEU A 194 -18.30 -2.55 16.71
C LEU A 194 -17.16 -2.15 17.66
N GLN A 195 -15.93 -2.05 17.15
CA GLN A 195 -14.79 -1.62 17.96
C GLN A 195 -14.94 -0.17 18.45
N ARG A 196 -15.40 0.74 17.57
CA ARG A 196 -15.63 2.14 17.94
C ARG A 196 -16.73 2.27 18.99
N ASP A 197 -17.83 1.55 18.82
CA ASP A 197 -18.97 1.58 19.74
C ASP A 197 -18.56 0.99 21.10
N HIS A 198 -17.77 -0.08 21.12
CA HIS A 198 -17.19 -0.63 22.35
C HIS A 198 -16.25 0.35 23.05
N LEU A 199 -15.36 1.03 22.31
CA LEU A 199 -14.48 2.05 22.88
C LEU A 199 -15.24 3.27 23.40
N ALA A 200 -16.30 3.69 22.71
CA ALA A 200 -17.17 4.77 23.16
C ALA A 200 -17.87 4.39 24.47
N HIS A 201 -18.40 3.17 24.57
CA HIS A 201 -19.01 2.66 25.79
C HIS A 201 -18.03 2.64 26.97
N LEU A 202 -16.81 2.12 26.77
CA LEU A 202 -15.76 2.12 27.81
C LEU A 202 -15.36 3.54 28.24
N HIS A 203 -15.33 4.50 27.29
CA HIS A 203 -15.04 5.90 27.61
C HIS A 203 -16.13 6.50 28.49
N GLU A 204 -17.41 6.29 28.14
CA GLU A 204 -18.55 6.76 28.95
C GLU A 204 -18.51 6.19 30.38
N GLU A 205 -18.17 4.91 30.54
CA GLU A 205 -18.09 4.27 31.85
C GLU A 205 -16.90 4.75 32.70
N LEU A 206 -15.73 4.95 32.09
CA LEU A 206 -14.47 5.19 32.83
C LEU A 206 -14.12 6.68 32.98
N ILE A 207 -14.52 7.50 32.02
CA ILE A 207 -14.14 8.93 31.92
C ILE A 207 -15.36 9.84 32.04
N GLY A 208 -16.53 9.36 31.64
CA GLY A 208 -17.78 10.12 31.62
C GLY A 208 -18.21 10.50 30.19
N PRO A 209 -19.44 11.02 30.03
CA PRO A 209 -19.92 11.48 28.72
C PRO A 209 -19.03 12.62 28.20
N ILE A 210 -18.76 12.61 26.90
CA ILE A 210 -18.09 13.72 26.23
C ILE A 210 -19.11 14.86 26.20
N GLU A 211 -18.85 15.95 26.92
CA GLU A 211 -19.63 17.18 26.78
C GLU A 211 -19.35 17.74 25.38
N ASP A 212 -20.35 17.70 24.51
CA ASP A 212 -20.29 18.38 23.21
C ASP A 212 -20.34 19.90 23.47
N GLU A 213 -19.19 20.59 23.35
CA GLU A 213 -19.10 22.06 23.21
C GLU A 213 -19.40 22.52 21.77
#